data_AF-A0A258CP75-F1
#
_entry.id   AF-A0A258CP75-F1
#
_cell.length_a   1.000
_cell.length_b   1.000
_cell.length_c   1.000
_cell.angle_alpha   90.00
_cell.angle_beta   90.00
_cell.angle_gamma   90.00
#
_symmetry.space_group_name_H-M   'P 1'
#
loop_
_entity.id
_entity.type
_entity.pdbx_description
1 polymer ?
#
loop_
_entity_poly.entity_id
_entity_poly.type
_entity_poly.pdbx_seq_one_letter_code
_entity_poly.pdbx_strand_id
1 'polypeptide(L)'
;MIFLLAAEHPDQVKALLAFSPGEYFDDPRLIRAAAAKVKAPVFATSAQDGKEIDAAREILAAVPGEKEQFVPKLGGVHGSSTLLRAKNPEGAEPAWAAVLRFLDRVSAR
;
A
#
# COMPACT_ATOMS: atom_id res chain seq x y z
N MET A 1 9.99 -5.91 -1.08
CA MET A 1 8.83 -5.02 -1.32
C MET A 1 7.79 -5.79 -2.14
N ILE A 2 6.51 -5.74 -1.78
CA ILE A 2 5.46 -6.63 -2.35
C ILE A 2 5.21 -6.44 -3.86
N PHE A 3 5.44 -5.23 -4.40
CA PHE A 3 5.28 -4.94 -5.83
C PHE A 3 6.17 -5.78 -6.74
N LEU A 4 7.38 -6.14 -6.29
CA LEU A 4 8.30 -6.98 -7.07
C LEU A 4 7.72 -8.38 -7.28
N LEU A 5 7.25 -9.01 -6.19
CA LEU A 5 6.60 -10.32 -6.24
C LEU A 5 5.38 -10.32 -7.16
N ALA A 6 4.52 -9.30 -7.03
CA ALA A 6 3.32 -9.21 -7.86
C ALA A 6 3.63 -8.92 -9.34
N ALA A 7 4.72 -8.22 -9.63
CA ALA A 7 5.18 -7.99 -11.00
C ALA A 7 5.76 -9.27 -11.65
N GLU A 8 6.40 -10.14 -10.86
CA GLU A 8 6.91 -11.44 -11.30
C GLU A 8 5.80 -12.48 -11.45
N HIS A 9 4.72 -12.35 -10.69
CA HIS A 9 3.59 -13.28 -10.68
C HIS A 9 2.23 -12.57 -10.92
N PRO A 10 2.06 -11.86 -12.05
CA PRO A 10 0.93 -10.94 -12.26
C PRO A 10 -0.45 -11.62 -12.29
N ASP A 11 -0.49 -12.93 -12.53
CA ASP A 11 -1.73 -13.71 -12.63
C ASP A 11 -1.96 -14.62 -11.40
N GLN A 12 -1.06 -14.60 -10.41
CA GLN A 12 -1.18 -15.42 -9.18
C GLN A 12 -1.57 -14.60 -7.95
N VAL A 13 -1.47 -13.27 -8.02
CA VAL A 13 -1.80 -12.38 -6.91
C VAL A 13 -3.20 -11.80 -7.13
N LYS A 14 -4.13 -12.08 -6.22
CA LYS A 14 -5.51 -11.57 -6.30
C LYS A 14 -5.63 -10.08 -5.95
N ALA A 15 -4.86 -9.62 -4.96
CA ALA A 15 -4.84 -8.22 -4.52
C ALA A 15 -3.56 -7.93 -3.70
N LEU A 16 -3.17 -6.65 -3.59
CA LEU A 16 -2.02 -6.20 -2.82
C LEU A 16 -2.43 -5.24 -1.70
N LEU A 17 -1.84 -5.45 -0.52
CA LEU A 17 -1.78 -4.45 0.55
C LEU A 17 -0.33 -4.00 0.71
N ALA A 18 -0.05 -2.72 0.51
CA ALA A 18 1.27 -2.12 0.71
C ALA A 18 1.23 -1.13 1.87
N PHE A 19 2.13 -1.30 2.85
CA PHE A 19 2.24 -0.41 4.01
C PHE A 19 3.54 0.35 3.94
N SER A 20 3.46 1.67 3.85
CA SER A 20 4.58 2.59 3.61
C SER A 20 5.45 2.17 2.42
N PRO A 21 4.89 1.96 1.21
CA PRO A 21 5.72 1.68 0.05
C PRO A 21 6.55 2.92 -0.31
N GLY A 22 7.79 2.68 -0.72
CA GLY A 22 8.75 3.70 -1.13
C GLY A 22 9.90 3.07 -1.90
N GLU A 23 10.74 3.91 -2.47
CA GLU A 23 11.95 3.50 -3.21
C GLU A 23 13.11 3.36 -2.21
N TYR A 24 13.20 2.19 -1.59
CA TYR A 24 14.23 1.89 -0.56
C TYR A 24 15.46 1.16 -1.11
N PHE A 25 15.50 0.90 -2.41
CA PHE A 25 16.61 0.22 -3.09
C PHE A 25 17.53 1.24 -3.76
N ASP A 26 18.74 0.81 -4.11
CA ASP A 26 19.72 1.65 -4.80
C ASP A 26 19.20 2.19 -6.14
N ASP A 27 18.36 1.43 -6.84
CA ASP A 27 17.60 1.93 -8.00
C ASP A 27 16.34 2.66 -7.51
N PRO A 28 16.28 4.00 -7.65
CA PRO A 28 15.19 4.82 -7.13
C PRO A 28 13.90 4.72 -7.95
N ARG A 29 13.83 3.82 -8.93
CA ARG A 29 12.63 3.58 -9.76
C ARG A 29 12.18 2.13 -9.72
N LEU A 30 12.84 1.28 -8.96
CA LEU A 30 12.64 -0.16 -9.01
C LEU A 30 11.20 -0.52 -8.63
N ILE A 31 10.66 0.08 -7.57
CA ILE A 31 9.31 -0.23 -7.08
C ILE A 31 8.25 0.36 -8.01
N ARG A 32 8.44 1.58 -8.49
CA ARG A 32 7.56 2.20 -9.48
C ARG A 32 7.51 1.40 -10.80
N ALA A 33 8.65 0.92 -11.27
CA ALA A 33 8.74 0.08 -12.46
C ALA A 33 8.04 -1.27 -12.27
N ALA A 34 8.15 -1.87 -11.07
CA ALA A 34 7.42 -3.08 -10.72
C ALA A 34 5.90 -2.82 -10.64
N ALA A 35 5.48 -1.72 -10.00
CA ALA A 35 4.08 -1.32 -9.88
C ALA A 35 3.39 -1.19 -11.25
N ALA A 36 4.10 -0.72 -12.27
CA ALA A 36 3.59 -0.64 -13.64
C ALA A 36 3.22 -1.99 -14.29
N LYS A 37 3.70 -3.10 -13.72
CA LYS A 37 3.42 -4.46 -14.20
C LYS A 37 2.34 -5.16 -13.37
N VAL A 38 1.89 -4.57 -12.26
CA VAL A 38 0.90 -5.18 -11.37
C VAL A 38 -0.50 -5.07 -11.97
N LYS A 39 -1.12 -6.21 -12.23
CA LYS A 39 -2.50 -6.30 -12.73
C LYS A 39 -3.56 -6.30 -11.62
N ALA A 40 -3.20 -6.83 -10.46
CA ALA A 40 -4.10 -6.97 -9.32
C ALA A 40 -4.48 -5.59 -8.72
N PRO A 41 -5.68 -5.45 -8.11
CA PRO A 41 -6.02 -4.28 -7.34
C PRO A 41 -5.02 -4.02 -6.20
N VAL A 42 -4.66 -2.75 -5.99
CA VAL A 42 -3.67 -2.35 -4.99
C VAL A 42 -4.25 -1.39 -3.97
N PHE A 43 -4.03 -1.68 -2.69
CA PHE A 43 -4.17 -0.74 -1.59
C PHE A 43 -2.79 -0.30 -1.13
N ALA A 44 -2.60 1.00 -0.88
CA ALA A 44 -1.47 1.47 -0.12
C ALA A 44 -1.89 2.38 1.04
N THR A 45 -1.12 2.34 2.11
CA THR A 45 -1.13 3.33 3.19
C THR A 45 0.30 3.74 3.51
N SER A 46 0.47 4.77 4.32
CA SER A 46 1.75 5.32 4.76
C SER A 46 1.68 5.72 6.23
N ALA A 47 2.81 6.14 6.82
CA ALA A 47 2.77 6.99 8.01
C ALA A 47 2.03 8.31 7.70
N GLN A 48 1.60 9.02 8.74
CA GLN A 48 1.11 10.40 8.62
C GLN A 48 2.30 11.38 8.47
N ASP A 49 3.15 11.10 7.48
CA ASP A 49 4.32 11.88 7.10
C ASP A 49 4.21 12.26 5.62
N GLY A 50 4.48 13.52 5.29
CA GLY A 50 4.29 14.04 3.93
C GLY A 50 5.12 13.30 2.89
N LYS A 51 6.35 12.89 3.24
CA LYS A 51 7.24 12.19 2.29
C LYS A 51 6.75 10.79 2.02
N GLU A 52 6.32 10.05 3.04
CA GLU A 52 5.76 8.71 2.83
C GLU A 52 4.41 8.75 2.09
N ILE A 53 3.58 9.75 2.37
CA ILE A 53 2.32 9.97 1.65
C ILE A 53 2.59 10.19 0.15
N ASP A 54 3.57 11.03 -0.17
CA ASP A 54 3.95 11.33 -1.55
C ASP A 54 4.61 10.12 -2.22
N ALA A 55 5.52 9.42 -1.56
CA ALA A 55 6.16 8.21 -2.07
C ALA A 55 5.13 7.11 -2.40
N ALA A 56 4.17 6.87 -1.51
CA ALA A 56 3.10 5.92 -1.76
C ALA A 56 2.20 6.34 -2.94
N ARG A 57 1.93 7.64 -3.08
CA ARG A 57 1.16 8.19 -4.20
C ARG A 57 1.88 8.00 -5.53
N GLU A 58 3.19 8.26 -5.58
CA GLU A 58 4.00 8.11 -6.79
C GLU A 58 4.08 6.66 -7.27
N ILE A 59 4.21 5.70 -6.34
CA ILE A 59 4.19 4.27 -6.65
C ILE A 59 2.81 3.86 -7.17
N LEU A 60 1.74 4.24 -6.47
CA LEU A 60 0.38 3.93 -6.90
C LEU A 60 0.05 4.53 -8.28
N ALA A 61 0.53 5.72 -8.59
CA ALA A 61 0.31 6.35 -9.90
C ALA A 61 0.82 5.51 -11.07
N ALA A 62 1.80 4.62 -10.84
CA ALA A 62 2.29 3.71 -11.87
C ALA A 62 1.42 2.45 -12.05
N VAL A 63 0.60 2.07 -11.07
CA VAL A 63 -0.28 0.90 -11.18
C VAL A 63 -1.32 1.14 -12.28
N PRO A 64 -1.43 0.28 -13.30
CA PRO A 64 -2.34 0.51 -14.43
C PRO A 64 -3.81 0.34 -14.06
N GLY A 65 -4.11 -0.55 -13.11
CA GLY A 65 -5.46 -0.93 -12.71
C GLY A 65 -6.01 -0.18 -11.49
N GLU A 66 -6.94 -0.87 -10.81
CA GLU A 66 -7.56 -0.40 -9.58
C GLU A 66 -6.52 -0.15 -8.48
N LYS A 67 -6.61 1.03 -7.87
CA LYS A 67 -5.68 1.48 -6.84
C LYS A 67 -6.39 2.39 -5.85
N GLU A 68 -6.04 2.26 -4.58
CA GLU A 68 -6.54 3.09 -3.49
C GLU A 68 -5.41 3.47 -2.55
N GLN A 69 -5.36 4.74 -2.15
CA GLN A 69 -4.48 5.22 -1.10
C GLN A 69 -5.30 5.58 0.14
N PHE A 70 -4.99 4.97 1.28
CA PHE A 70 -5.45 5.44 2.58
C PHE A 70 -4.38 6.34 3.21
N VAL A 71 -4.73 7.59 3.47
CA VAL A 71 -3.86 8.54 4.19
C VAL A 71 -4.39 8.69 5.62
N PRO A 72 -3.63 8.30 6.65
CA PRO A 72 -4.07 8.46 8.05
C PRO A 72 -4.31 9.93 8.39
N LYS A 73 -5.41 10.19 9.12
CA LYS A 73 -5.75 11.52 9.64
C LYS A 73 -5.33 11.73 11.10
N LEU A 74 -5.19 10.64 11.83
CA LEU A 74 -4.76 10.57 13.23
C LEU A 74 -3.86 9.35 13.39
N GLY A 75 -2.79 9.49 14.17
CA GLY A 75 -1.75 8.47 14.26
C GLY A 75 -1.11 8.18 12.90
N GLY A 76 -0.84 6.92 12.59
CA GLY A 76 -0.19 6.53 11.33
C GLY A 76 1.30 6.30 11.52
N VAL A 77 1.62 5.07 11.94
CA VAL A 77 3.00 4.60 12.13
C VAL A 77 3.50 3.95 10.84
N HIS A 78 4.80 4.08 10.57
CA HIS A 78 5.45 3.45 9.43
C HIS A 78 5.17 1.93 9.33
N GLY A 79 4.87 1.48 8.12
CA GLY A 79 4.70 0.07 7.78
C GLY A 79 3.45 -0.57 8.39
N SER A 80 3.40 -1.90 8.40
CA SER A 80 2.25 -2.66 8.92
C SER A 80 2.01 -2.46 10.42
N SER A 81 2.99 -1.88 11.14
CA SER A 81 2.81 -1.43 12.52
C SER A 81 1.69 -0.40 12.68
N THR A 82 1.27 0.27 11.59
CA THR A 82 0.07 1.13 11.57
C THR A 82 -1.19 0.39 12.05
N LEU A 83 -1.26 -0.94 11.87
CA LEU A 83 -2.39 -1.76 12.30
C LEU A 83 -2.35 -2.18 13.77
N LEU A 84 -1.23 -1.96 14.46
CA LEU A 84 -1.04 -2.41 15.83
C LEU A 84 -1.49 -1.33 16.80
N ARG A 85 -2.58 -1.56 17.54
CA ARG A 85 -3.09 -0.60 18.56
C ARG A 85 -2.02 -0.18 19.57
N ALA A 86 -1.14 -1.08 19.97
CA ALA A 86 -0.05 -0.75 20.92
C ALA A 86 0.97 0.25 20.35
N LYS A 87 1.12 0.34 19.03
CA LYS A 87 2.04 1.27 18.36
C LYS A 87 1.32 2.47 17.75
N ASN A 88 0.06 2.30 17.35
CA ASN A 88 -0.77 3.30 16.70
C ASN A 88 -2.13 3.41 17.41
N PRO A 89 -2.17 3.86 18.69
CA PRO A 89 -3.38 3.79 19.52
C PRO A 89 -4.57 4.56 18.94
N GLU A 90 -4.30 5.67 18.26
CA GLU A 90 -5.33 6.55 17.67
C GLU A 90 -5.63 6.21 16.20
N GLY A 91 -4.69 5.58 15.49
CA GLY A 91 -4.79 5.34 14.05
C GLY A 91 -5.04 3.89 13.63
N ALA A 92 -4.90 2.91 14.54
CA ALA A 92 -5.01 1.49 14.17
C ALA A 92 -6.42 1.10 13.70
N GLU A 93 -7.46 1.59 14.38
CA GLU A 93 -8.85 1.29 14.01
C GLU A 93 -9.24 1.83 12.62
N PRO A 94 -9.03 3.12 12.29
CA PRO A 94 -9.33 3.60 10.94
C PRO A 94 -8.46 2.91 9.87
N ALA A 95 -7.22 2.53 10.17
CA ALA A 95 -6.37 1.77 9.26
C ALA A 95 -6.93 0.36 9.00
N TRP A 96 -7.35 -0.36 10.04
CA TRP A 96 -8.03 -1.65 9.90
C TRP A 96 -9.33 -1.53 9.10
N ALA A 97 -10.14 -0.52 9.39
CA ALA A 97 -11.38 -0.29 8.66
C ALA A 97 -11.13 -0.06 7.15
N ALA A 98 -10.05 0.64 6.79
CA ALA A 98 -9.66 0.83 5.40
C ALA A 98 -9.21 -0.49 4.73
N VAL A 99 -8.39 -1.27 5.41
CA VAL A 99 -7.94 -2.59 4.93
C VAL A 99 -9.11 -3.53 4.72
N LEU A 100 -10.02 -3.64 5.69
CA LEU A 100 -11.18 -4.53 5.61
C LEU A 100 -12.12 -4.14 4.47
N ARG A 101 -12.42 -2.84 4.31
CA ARG A 101 -13.21 -2.36 3.16
C ARG A 101 -12.58 -2.72 1.82
N PHE A 102 -11.26 -2.60 1.70
CA PHE A 102 -10.53 -3.01 0.50
C PHE A 102 -10.68 -4.52 0.27
N LEU A 103 -10.45 -5.33 1.30
CA LEU A 103 -10.53 -6.79 1.24
C LEU A 103 -11.93 -7.26 0.87
N ASP A 104 -12.99 -6.68 1.44
CA ASP A 104 -14.38 -7.02 1.12
C ASP A 104 -14.67 -6.79 -0.37
N ARG A 105 -14.24 -5.64 -0.90
CA ARG A 105 -14.41 -5.28 -2.32
C ARG A 105 -13.73 -6.25 -3.27
N VAL A 106 -12.52 -6.71 -2.94
CA VAL A 106 -11.74 -7.60 -3.83
C VAL A 106 -12.03 -9.08 -3.60
N SER A 107 -12.59 -9.46 -2.44
CA SER A 107 -12.93 -10.86 -2.12
C SER A 107 -14.27 -11.29 -2.70
N ALA A 108 -15.21 -10.35 -2.88
CA ALA A 108 -16.51 -10.58 -3.51
C ALA A 108 -16.45 -10.78 -5.04
N ARG A 109 -15.25 -10.70 -5.63
CA ARG A 109 -14.99 -10.88 -7.06
C ARG A 109 -14.28 -12.20 -7.35
#